data_AF-A0A537LCH6-F1
#
_entry.id   AF-A0A537LCH6-F1
#
_cell.length_a   1.000
_cell.length_b   1.000
_cell.length_c   1.000
_cell.angle_alpha   90.00
_cell.angle_beta   90.00
_cell.angle_gamma   90.00
#
_symmetry.space_group_name_H-M   'P 1'
#
loop_
_entity.id
_entity.type
_entity.pdbx_description
1 polymer ?
#
loop_
_entity_poly.entity_id
_entity_poly.type
_entity_poly.pdbx_seq_one_letter_code
_entity_poly.pdbx_strand_id
1 'polypeptide(L)' 'MKTSGLDVAPVNLTHGPACATCNGPTRLTGIEPHPMRPRTDLQTFQCLVCDGVQTAVVSLVH' A
#
# COMPACT_ATOMS: atom_id res chain seq x y z
N MET A 1 10.06 -28.92 6.16
CA MET A 1 9.97 -28.71 4.69
C MET A 1 8.51 -28.51 4.31
N LYS A 2 8.18 -27.37 3.69
CA LYS A 2 6.91 -27.02 2.98
C LYS A 2 5.64 -27.00 3.88
N THR A 3 4.70 -26.09 3.77
CA THR A 3 4.40 -25.08 2.74
C THR A 3 3.46 -24.05 3.33
N SER A 4 3.77 -22.78 3.09
CA SER A 4 2.86 -21.65 2.86
C SER A 4 1.44 -21.76 3.45
N GLY A 5 1.28 -21.29 4.69
CA GLY A 5 0.04 -20.63 5.05
C GLY A 5 -0.01 -19.31 4.27
N LEU A 6 -0.89 -19.20 3.28
CA LEU A 6 -1.37 -17.88 2.90
C LEU A 6 -2.22 -17.42 4.08
N ASP A 7 -1.55 -16.80 5.04
CA ASP A 7 -2.21 -16.05 6.08
C ASP A 7 -2.86 -14.87 5.37
N VAL A 8 -4.14 -15.01 4.99
CA VAL A 8 -4.99 -13.87 4.67
C VAL A 8 -5.14 -13.12 6.00
N ALA A 9 -4.12 -12.31 6.31
CA ALA A 9 -4.22 -11.31 7.34
C ALA A 9 -5.39 -10.41 6.96
N PRO A 10 -6.30 -10.10 7.90
CA PRO A 10 -7.37 -9.16 7.63
C PRO A 10 -6.71 -7.87 7.13
N VAL A 11 -7.17 -7.35 5.97
CA VAL A 11 -6.72 -6.07 5.44
C VAL A 11 -7.11 -5.00 6.46
N ASN A 12 -6.19 -4.74 7.38
CA ASN A 12 -6.33 -3.72 8.39
C ASN A 12 -6.06 -2.39 7.67
N LEU A 13 -7.13 -1.74 7.21
CA LEU A 13 -7.14 -0.49 6.43
C LEU A 13 -6.42 0.71 7.10
N THR A 14 -5.79 0.50 8.26
CA THR A 14 -4.97 1.49 8.96
C THR A 14 -3.47 1.40 8.63
N HIS A 15 -2.98 0.30 8.05
CA HIS A 15 -1.56 0.10 7.76
C HIS A 15 -1.33 -0.11 6.25
N GLY A 16 -0.62 0.82 5.63
CA GLY A 16 -0.16 0.67 4.24
C GLY A 16 0.95 -0.37 4.10
N PRO A 17 1.45 -0.62 2.87
CA PRO A 17 2.62 -1.49 2.68
C PRO A 17 3.82 -0.96 3.48
N ALA A 18 4.70 -1.87 3.91
CA ALA A 18 5.92 -1.46 4.60
C ALA A 18 6.75 -0.48 3.75
N CYS A 19 7.46 0.43 4.41
CA CYS A 19 8.30 1.40 3.73
C CYS A 19 9.40 0.68 2.94
N ALA A 20 9.52 0.95 1.64
CA ALA A 20 10.53 0.32 0.80
C ALA A 20 11.98 0.65 1.21
N THR A 21 12.18 1.72 2.00
CA THR A 21 13.50 2.17 2.44
C THR A 21 13.93 1.56 3.78
N CYS A 22 13.08 1.65 4.81
CA CYS A 22 13.43 1.25 6.18
C CYS A 22 12.59 0.09 6.73
N ASN A 23 11.66 -0.45 5.92
CA ASN A 23 10.69 -1.47 6.30
C ASN A 23 9.77 -1.08 7.47
N GLY A 24 9.72 0.21 7.82
CA GLY A 24 8.86 0.75 8.86
C GLY A 24 7.38 0.84 8.45
N PRO A 25 6.48 1.07 9.42
CA PRO A 25 5.06 1.25 9.14
C PRO A 25 4.82 2.50 8.29
N THR A 26 3.82 2.42 7.40
CA THR A 26 3.36 3.55 6.59
C THR A 26 1.88 3.85 6.83
N ARG A 27 1.53 5.11 6.60
CA ARG A 27 0.15 5.62 6.65
C ARG A 27 -0.26 6.10 5.27
N LEU A 28 -1.48 5.76 4.84
CA LEU A 28 -2.08 6.32 3.64
C LEU A 28 -2.38 7.81 3.83
N THR A 29 -1.87 8.65 2.93
CA THR A 29 -2.01 10.11 2.98
C THR A 29 -2.76 10.68 1.77
N GLY A 30 -2.92 9.92 0.69
CA GLY A 30 -3.67 10.34 -0.49
C GLY A 30 -4.20 9.18 -1.32
N ILE A 31 -5.35 9.39 -1.96
CA ILE A 31 -5.93 8.51 -2.97
C ILE A 31 -6.35 9.39 -4.14
N GLU A 32 -5.84 9.11 -5.33
CA GLU A 32 -6.14 9.86 -6.55
C GLU A 32 -6.40 8.89 -7.72
N PRO A 33 -7.33 9.18 -8.63
CA PRO A 33 -7.50 8.36 -9.83
C PRO A 33 -6.24 8.38 -10.70
N HIS A 34 -5.84 7.23 -11.26
CA HIS A 34 -4.68 7.18 -12.14
C HIS A 34 -4.99 7.87 -13.49
N PRO A 35 -4.20 8.87 -13.92
CA PRO A 35 -4.55 9.74 -15.06
C PRO A 35 -4.64 9.00 -16.40
N MET A 36 -3.84 7.94 -16.57
CA MET A 36 -3.77 7.16 -17.82
C MET A 36 -4.38 5.75 -17.74
N ARG A 37 -4.77 5.29 -16.53
CA ARG A 37 -5.19 3.89 -16.33
C ARG A 37 -6.60 3.88 -15.74
N PRO A 38 -7.63 3.70 -16.57
CA PRO A 38 -9.00 3.69 -16.08
C PRO A 38 -9.19 2.56 -15.07
N ARG A 39 -10.05 2.80 -14.08
CA ARG A 39 -10.35 1.85 -12.98
C ARG A 39 -9.13 1.48 -12.15
N THR A 40 -8.19 2.41 -11.98
CA THR A 40 -7.09 2.26 -11.04
C THR A 40 -6.89 3.55 -10.27
N ASP A 41 -6.51 3.42 -9.01
CA ASP A 41 -6.15 4.52 -8.12
C ASP A 41 -4.65 4.50 -7.84
N LEU A 42 -4.10 5.70 -7.67
CA LEU A 42 -2.81 5.97 -7.06
C LEU A 42 -3.03 6.22 -5.56
N GLN A 43 -2.43 5.37 -4.74
CA GLN A 43 -2.44 5.51 -3.29
C GLN A 43 -1.06 5.98 -2.82
N THR A 44 -1.01 7.08 -2.08
CA THR A 44 0.22 7.66 -1.54
C THR A 44 0.36 7.31 -0.07
N PHE A 45 1.51 6.77 0.30
CA PHE A 45 1.84 6.35 1.65
C PHE A 45 3.07 7.09 2.17
N GLN A 46 3.00 7.55 3.41
CA GLN A 46 4.12 8.16 4.13
C GLN A 46 4.60 7.23 5.24
N CYS A 47 5.91 7.00 5.32
CA CYS A 47 6.53 6.25 6.41
C CYS A 47 6.54 7.07 7.70
N LEU A 48 6.16 6.44 8.81
CA LEU A 48 6.13 7.09 10.13
C LEU A 48 7.50 7.13 10.82
N VAL A 49 8.54 6.58 10.20
CA VAL A 49 9.89 6.43 10.80
C VAL A 49 10.91 7.31 10.09
N CYS A 50 10.94 7.26 8.75
CA CYS A 50 11.91 8.01 7.95
C CYS A 50 11.27 9.11 7.09
N ASP A 51 9.97 9.33 7.23
CA ASP A 51 9.17 10.27 6.43
C ASP A 51 9.19 10.01 4.90
N GLY A 52 9.72 8.86 4.47
CA GLY A 52 9.75 8.48 3.07
C GLY A 52 8.35 8.32 2.48
N VAL A 53 8.15 8.82 1.26
CA VAL A 53 6.88 8.76 0.54
C VAL A 53 6.96 7.73 -0.59
N GLN A 54 5.92 6.90 -0.72
CA GLN A 54 5.81 5.89 -1.78
C GLN A 54 4.39 5.80 -2.32
N THR A 55 4.26 5.46 -3.60
CA THR A 55 2.96 5.33 -4.28
C THR A 55 2.69 3.88 -4.69
N ALA A 56 1.46 3.41 -4.54
CA ALA A 56 1.00 2.14 -5.07
C ALA A 56 -0.13 2.36 -6.07
N VAL A 57 -0.15 1.58 -7.16
CA VAL A 57 -1.27 1.51 -8.10
C VAL A 57 -2.19 0.38 -7.66
N VAL A 58 -3.47 0.68 -7.43
CA VAL A 58 -4.47 -0.29 -6.99
C VAL A 58 -5.59 -0.35 -8.03
N SER A 59 -5.94 -1.55 -8.47
CA SER A 59 -7.08 -1.75 -9.37
C SER A 59 -8.39 -1.63 -8.60
N LEU A 60 -9.31 -0.83 -9.12
CA LEU A 60 -10.68 -0.73 -8.64
C LEU A 60 -11.47 -1.92 -9.21
N VAL A 61 -11.75 -2.91 -8.36
CA VAL A 61 -12.63 -4.02 -8.71
C VAL A 61 -14.07 -3.56 -8.50
N HIS A 62 -14.88 -3.67 -9.55
CA HIS A 62 -16.30 -3.31 -9.57
C HIS A 62 -17.14 -4.57 -9.56
#